data_AF-A0A7R9QXB4-F1
#
_entry.id   AF-A0A7R9QXB4-F1
#
_cell.length_a   1.000
_cell.length_b   1.000
_cell.length_c   1.000
_cell.angle_alpha   90.00
_cell.angle_beta   90.00
_cell.angle_gamma   90.00
#
_symmetry.space_group_name_H-M   'P 1'
#
loop_
_entity.id
_entity.type
_entity.pdbx_description
1 polymer ?
#
loop_
_entity_poly.entity_id
_entity_poly.type
_entity_poly.pdbx_seq_one_letter_code
_entity_poly.pdbx_strand_id
1 'polypeptide(L)'
;MFDPNPHYSSRQSTRDRTLDQQCTVTRPGVSMLASALAVELMVSVLQHPLRGAAPALVVSGDYMDEVDSDAETALGLVPHQIRGFLSRFQQLMITSERFTKCSACSQAVIDAYNEMGFEFLFNAFNDSNYIESLTGLTQLHNETQLSDIWVLSDSDED
;
A
#
# COMPACT_ATOMS: atom_id res chain seq x y z
N MET A 1 13.58 -5.65 19.10
CA MET A 1 14.34 -4.69 18.29
C MET A 1 13.39 -4.28 17.18
N PHE A 2 12.67 -3.17 17.34
CA PHE A 2 11.76 -2.66 16.31
C PHE A 2 12.59 -1.76 15.40
N ASP A 3 12.66 -2.09 14.11
CA ASP A 3 13.29 -1.25 13.12
C ASP A 3 12.38 -0.02 12.84
N PRO A 4 12.86 1.22 13.05
CA PRO A 4 12.05 2.43 12.92
C PRO A 4 11.76 2.84 11.46
N ASN A 5 12.34 2.16 10.46
CA ASN A 5 12.10 2.46 9.04
C ASN A 5 11.44 1.27 8.32
N PRO A 6 10.11 1.29 8.08
CA PRO A 6 9.46 0.26 7.27
C PRO A 6 9.78 0.51 5.80
N HIS A 7 10.93 0.04 5.35
CA HIS A 7 11.27 -0.02 3.93
C HIS A 7 10.33 -1.02 3.23
N TYR A 8 9.30 -0.52 2.54
CA TYR A 8 8.39 -1.33 1.75
C TYR A 8 8.92 -1.51 0.32
N SER A 9 10.07 -2.16 0.20
CA SER A 9 10.53 -2.73 -1.07
C SER A 9 10.20 -4.23 -1.09
N SER A 10 9.73 -4.75 -2.23
CA SER A 10 9.52 -6.19 -2.45
C SER A 10 10.80 -7.02 -2.18
N ARG A 11 11.95 -6.35 -2.09
CA ARG A 11 13.29 -6.87 -1.80
C ARG A 11 13.44 -7.51 -0.41
N GLN A 12 12.65 -7.13 0.60
CA GLN A 12 12.81 -7.61 1.99
C GLN A 12 11.54 -8.27 2.53
N SER A 13 10.97 -9.16 1.72
CA SER A 13 9.81 -9.97 2.10
C SER A 13 10.13 -10.84 3.34
N THR A 14 11.22 -11.60 3.34
CA THR A 14 11.42 -12.73 4.28
C THR A 14 12.01 -12.39 5.65
N ARG A 15 12.47 -11.16 5.91
CA ARG A 15 13.03 -10.75 7.22
C ARG A 15 12.05 -9.79 7.90
N ASP A 16 11.47 -10.26 9.00
CA ASP A 16 10.74 -9.50 10.02
C ASP A 16 9.26 -9.16 9.80
N ARG A 17 8.53 -9.88 8.94
CA ARG A 17 7.07 -9.68 8.79
C ARG A 17 6.34 -11.01 8.55
N THR A 18 5.13 -11.19 9.07
CA THR A 18 4.26 -12.37 8.79
C THR A 18 3.16 -12.06 7.78
N LEU A 19 2.85 -10.78 7.55
CA LEU A 19 1.84 -10.38 6.58
C LEU A 19 2.41 -10.54 5.17
N ASP A 20 1.72 -11.32 4.33
CA ASP A 20 2.08 -11.63 2.94
C ASP A 20 3.39 -12.43 2.77
N GLN A 21 3.80 -13.18 3.82
CA GLN A 21 4.90 -14.14 3.69
C GLN A 21 4.40 -15.51 3.24
N GLN A 22 5.14 -16.08 2.29
CA GLN A 22 5.04 -17.50 1.97
C GLN A 22 5.34 -18.32 3.23
N CYS A 23 4.57 -19.38 3.45
CA CYS A 23 4.71 -20.28 4.59
C CYS A 23 4.37 -19.68 5.97
N THR A 24 3.55 -18.62 6.03
CA THR A 24 3.04 -18.08 7.31
C THR A 24 1.98 -18.97 7.93
N VAL A 25 2.13 -19.28 9.22
CA VAL A 25 1.05 -19.86 10.02
C VAL A 25 0.12 -18.73 10.50
N THR A 26 -1.09 -18.67 9.96
CA THR A 26 -2.09 -17.66 10.34
C THR A 26 -3.08 -18.21 11.35
N ARG A 27 -3.58 -17.36 12.27
CA ARG A 27 -4.72 -17.71 13.13
C ARG A 27 -5.93 -18.10 12.24
N PRO A 28 -6.62 -19.23 12.47
CA PRO A 28 -7.68 -19.71 11.57
C PRO A 28 -8.80 -18.71 11.28
N GLY A 29 -9.11 -17.81 12.23
CA GLY A 29 -10.14 -16.78 12.05
C GLY A 29 -9.78 -15.66 11.06
N VAL A 30 -8.50 -15.47 10.73
CA VAL A 30 -8.06 -14.38 9.84
C VAL A 30 -8.61 -14.58 8.43
N SER A 31 -8.51 -15.78 7.88
CA SER A 31 -8.97 -16.07 6.52
C SER A 31 -10.48 -15.88 6.38
N MET A 32 -11.26 -16.29 7.39
CA MET A 32 -12.73 -16.13 7.38
C MET A 32 -13.13 -14.65 7.36
N LEU A 33 -12.55 -13.84 8.24
CA LEU A 33 -12.85 -12.41 8.30
C LEU A 33 -12.38 -11.67 7.04
N ALA A 34 -11.17 -11.95 6.56
CA ALA A 34 -10.64 -11.35 5.35
C ALA A 34 -11.51 -11.69 4.12
N SER A 35 -11.94 -12.95 4.00
CA SER A 35 -12.80 -13.39 2.90
C SER A 35 -14.18 -12.74 2.96
N ALA A 36 -14.80 -12.66 4.14
CA ALA A 36 -16.09 -12.00 4.32
C ALA A 36 -16.00 -10.51 3.96
N LEU A 37 -15.00 -9.80 4.49
CA LEU A 37 -14.80 -8.38 4.19
C LEU A 37 -14.50 -8.13 2.70
N ALA A 38 -13.74 -9.01 2.04
CA ALA A 38 -13.44 -8.89 0.62
C ALA A 38 -14.70 -9.06 -0.25
N VAL A 39 -15.57 -10.00 0.09
CA VAL A 39 -16.83 -10.21 -0.63
C VAL A 39 -17.79 -9.05 -0.39
N GLU A 40 -17.96 -8.59 0.87
CA GLU A 40 -18.79 -7.43 1.17
C GLU A 40 -18.30 -6.17 0.45
N LEU A 41 -16.99 -5.91 0.48
CA LEU A 41 -16.39 -4.79 -0.26
C LEU A 41 -16.65 -4.91 -1.78
N MET A 42 -16.50 -6.10 -2.35
CA MET A 42 -16.77 -6.34 -3.76
C MET A 42 -18.23 -6.03 -4.11
N VAL A 43 -19.20 -6.48 -3.31
CA VAL A 43 -20.62 -6.22 -3.56
C VAL A 43 -20.92 -4.72 -3.42
N SER A 44 -20.37 -4.04 -2.41
CA SER A 44 -20.52 -2.59 -2.25
C SER A 44 -19.95 -1.81 -3.43
N VAL A 45 -18.77 -2.17 -3.93
CA VAL A 45 -18.19 -1.59 -5.15
C VAL A 45 -19.11 -1.81 -6.36
N LEU A 46 -19.65 -3.02 -6.54
CA LEU A 46 -20.51 -3.31 -7.70
C LEU A 46 -21.85 -2.59 -7.67
N GLN A 47 -22.41 -2.35 -6.48
CA GLN A 47 -23.66 -1.63 -6.29
C GLN A 47 -23.50 -0.10 -6.35
N HIS A 48 -22.29 0.42 -6.11
CA HIS A 48 -22.03 1.86 -6.21
C HIS A 48 -22.27 2.35 -7.65
N PRO A 49 -22.97 3.48 -7.88
CA PRO A 49 -23.23 4.02 -9.22
C PRO A 49 -21.95 4.22 -10.05
N LEU A 50 -20.89 4.71 -9.41
CA LEU A 50 -19.55 4.91 -10.01
C LEU A 50 -18.70 3.62 -10.09
N ARG A 51 -19.16 2.50 -9.52
CA ARG A 51 -18.46 1.21 -9.48
C ARG A 51 -17.01 1.33 -8.99
N GLY A 52 -16.04 0.92 -9.80
CA GLY A 52 -14.61 1.02 -9.50
C GLY A 52 -14.07 2.45 -9.40
N ALA A 53 -14.87 3.46 -9.78
CA ALA A 53 -14.58 4.88 -9.57
C ALA A 53 -15.31 5.46 -8.35
N ALA A 54 -15.85 4.61 -7.45
CA ALA A 54 -16.38 5.05 -6.17
C ALA A 54 -15.30 5.81 -5.36
N PRO A 55 -15.64 6.96 -4.76
CA PRO A 55 -14.70 7.69 -3.93
C PRO A 55 -14.35 6.87 -2.69
N ALA A 56 -13.08 6.89 -2.32
CA ALA A 56 -12.65 6.35 -1.04
C ALA A 56 -13.15 7.26 0.09
N LEU A 57 -13.57 6.68 1.21
CA LEU A 57 -13.87 7.46 2.41
C LEU A 57 -12.61 8.22 2.86
N VAL A 58 -12.68 9.55 2.88
CA VAL A 58 -11.63 10.39 3.45
C VAL A 58 -12.11 10.86 4.83
N VAL A 59 -11.60 10.22 5.89
CA VAL A 59 -11.88 10.67 7.26
C VAL A 59 -11.04 11.92 7.53
N SER A 60 -11.64 13.09 7.34
CA SER A 60 -11.01 14.39 7.55
C SER A 60 -11.37 14.92 8.94
N GLY A 61 -10.57 14.57 9.97
CA GLY A 61 -10.72 15.12 11.33
C GLY A 61 -11.78 14.42 12.22
N ASP A 62 -11.82 14.83 13.50
CA ASP A 62 -12.61 14.25 14.61
C ASP A 62 -14.15 14.28 14.42
N TYR A 63 -14.63 14.74 13.26
CA TYR A 63 -16.06 14.81 12.94
C TYR A 63 -16.40 13.78 11.86
N MET A 64 -17.04 12.70 12.27
CA MET A 64 -17.65 11.69 11.39
C MET A 64 -18.94 12.20 10.69
N ASP A 65 -19.12 13.51 10.55
CA ASP A 65 -20.44 14.12 10.32
C ASP A 65 -20.67 14.65 8.89
N GLU A 66 -19.65 14.58 8.02
CA GLU A 66 -19.81 14.91 6.60
C GLU A 66 -19.27 13.76 5.74
N VAL A 67 -19.93 12.60 5.86
CA VAL A 67 -19.87 11.61 4.78
C VAL A 67 -20.70 12.21 3.64
N ASP A 68 -20.03 12.63 2.57
CA ASP A 68 -20.70 13.09 1.36
C ASP A 68 -21.73 12.02 0.94
N SER A 69 -23.01 12.38 0.88
CA SER A 69 -24.10 11.40 0.70
C SER A 69 -23.96 10.60 -0.60
N ASP A 70 -23.18 11.12 -1.53
CA ASP A 70 -22.87 10.50 -2.81
C ASP A 70 -21.83 9.36 -2.71
N ALA A 71 -21.16 9.20 -1.56
CA ALA A 71 -20.22 8.11 -1.28
C ALA A 71 -20.87 6.88 -0.60
N GLU A 72 -22.11 7.01 -0.12
CA GLU A 72 -22.84 5.94 0.54
C GLU A 72 -23.78 5.21 -0.43
N THR A 73 -23.63 3.89 -0.49
CA THR A 73 -24.56 3.01 -1.20
C THR A 73 -25.62 2.47 -0.24
N ALA A 74 -26.62 1.76 -0.75
CA ALA A 74 -27.56 1.00 0.08
C ALA A 74 -26.87 -0.06 0.97
N LEU A 75 -25.62 -0.44 0.65
CA LEU A 75 -24.78 -1.36 1.43
C LEU A 75 -23.74 -0.62 2.28
N GLY A 76 -23.83 0.70 2.35
CA GLY A 76 -22.91 1.57 3.08
C GLY A 76 -21.71 2.00 2.24
N LEU A 77 -20.59 2.18 2.93
CA LEU A 77 -19.36 2.80 2.44
C LEU A 77 -18.53 1.89 1.55
N VAL A 78 -17.69 2.48 0.70
CA VAL A 78 -16.68 1.78 -0.12
C VAL A 78 -15.27 2.16 0.36
N PRO A 79 -14.70 1.46 1.36
CA PRO A 79 -13.36 1.76 1.86
C PRO A 79 -12.26 1.38 0.88
N HIS A 80 -11.20 2.17 0.81
CA HIS A 80 -10.03 1.88 -0.02
C HIS A 80 -9.18 0.72 0.53
N GLN A 81 -8.91 0.71 1.85
CA GLN A 81 -8.18 -0.37 2.51
C GLN A 81 -8.84 -0.70 3.85
N ILE A 82 -8.90 -1.98 4.17
CA ILE A 82 -9.34 -2.48 5.47
C ILE A 82 -8.20 -3.26 6.12
N ARG A 83 -7.78 -2.87 7.32
CA ARG A 83 -6.75 -3.59 8.12
C ARG A 83 -7.34 -4.08 9.43
N GLY A 84 -7.37 -5.40 9.60
CA GLY A 84 -7.85 -6.07 10.81
C GLY A 84 -6.72 -6.57 11.72
N PHE A 85 -6.84 -6.32 13.03
CA PHE A 85 -5.91 -6.76 14.05
C PHE A 85 -6.62 -7.62 15.09
N LEU A 86 -6.52 -8.95 14.95
CA LEU A 86 -7.18 -9.89 15.87
C LEU A 86 -6.61 -9.95 17.29
N SER A 87 -5.40 -9.43 17.52
CA SER A 87 -4.84 -9.34 18.88
C SER A 87 -5.51 -8.25 19.71
N ARG A 88 -5.99 -7.19 19.03
CA ARG A 88 -6.65 -6.02 19.64
C ARG A 88 -8.13 -5.93 19.30
N PHE A 89 -8.65 -6.87 18.50
CA PHE A 89 -10.02 -6.87 17.97
C PHE A 89 -10.39 -5.53 17.32
N GLN A 90 -9.44 -4.95 16.57
CA GLN A 90 -9.58 -3.63 15.94
C GLN A 90 -9.60 -3.76 14.42
N GLN A 91 -10.41 -2.93 13.76
CA GLN A 91 -10.43 -2.77 12.32
C GLN A 91 -10.21 -1.30 11.97
N LEU A 92 -9.32 -1.04 11.02
CA LEU A 92 -8.99 0.30 10.53
C LEU A 92 -9.37 0.40 9.06
N MET A 93 -9.96 1.54 8.69
CA MET A 93 -10.13 1.94 7.29
C MET A 93 -9.08 2.98 6.96
N ILE A 94 -8.34 2.77 5.87
CA ILE A 94 -7.22 3.64 5.49
C ILE A 94 -7.41 4.04 4.03
N THR A 95 -7.19 5.31 3.77
CA THR A 95 -7.14 5.88 2.43
C THR A 95 -5.72 6.39 2.18
N SER A 96 -5.20 6.15 0.98
CA SER A 96 -3.86 6.56 0.59
C SER A 96 -3.88 6.98 -0.87
N GLU A 97 -3.16 8.05 -1.19
CA GLU A 97 -3.10 8.55 -2.55
C GLU A 97 -2.13 7.72 -3.41
N ARG A 98 -2.30 7.83 -4.74
CA ARG A 98 -1.40 7.19 -5.70
C ARG A 98 0.01 7.78 -5.53
N PHE A 99 0.98 6.91 -5.30
CA PHE A 99 2.38 7.32 -5.25
C PHE A 99 2.99 7.39 -6.65
N THR A 100 3.60 8.53 -6.98
CA THR A 100 4.17 8.80 -8.32
C THR A 100 5.32 7.86 -8.68
N LYS A 101 6.10 7.43 -7.69
CA LYS A 101 7.21 6.48 -7.87
C LYS A 101 6.83 5.04 -7.50
N CYS A 102 5.54 4.68 -7.44
CA CYS A 102 5.13 3.31 -7.11
C CYS A 102 5.76 2.27 -8.05
N SER A 103 6.35 1.20 -7.49
CA SER A 103 6.94 0.08 -8.23
C SER A 103 5.94 -0.74 -9.06
N ALA A 104 4.64 -0.54 -8.88
CA ALA A 104 3.59 -1.27 -9.60
C ALA A 104 2.73 -0.36 -10.51
N CYS A 105 2.26 0.78 -10.01
CA CYS A 105 1.27 1.61 -10.72
C CYS A 105 1.76 3.02 -11.10
N SER A 106 3.06 3.31 -10.97
CA SER A 106 3.62 4.57 -11.48
C SER A 106 3.47 4.66 -12.99
N GLN A 107 3.44 5.88 -13.51
CA GLN A 107 3.31 6.10 -14.95
C GLN A 107 4.50 5.50 -15.71
N ALA A 108 5.71 5.64 -15.17
CA ALA A 108 6.93 5.05 -15.74
C ALA A 108 6.83 3.52 -15.92
N VAL A 109 6.23 2.81 -14.96
CA VAL A 109 6.02 1.34 -15.05
C VAL A 109 4.98 1.00 -16.11
N ILE A 110 3.88 1.74 -16.16
CA ILE A 110 2.81 1.51 -17.14
C ILE A 110 3.33 1.76 -18.57
N ASP A 111 4.05 2.86 -18.78
CA ASP A 111 4.62 3.23 -20.08
C ASP A 111 5.66 2.19 -20.53
N ALA A 112 6.58 1.82 -19.64
CA ALA A 112 7.59 0.79 -19.90
C ALA A 112 6.97 -0.57 -20.27
N TYR A 113 5.88 -0.97 -19.58
CA TYR A 113 5.16 -2.19 -19.91
C TYR A 113 4.45 -2.09 -21.28
N ASN A 114 3.83 -0.96 -21.59
CA ASN A 114 3.14 -0.77 -22.87
C ASN A 114 4.11 -0.76 -24.06
N GLU A 115 5.34 -0.25 -23.87
CA GLU A 115 6.37 -0.18 -24.91
C GLU A 115 7.13 -1.49 -25.10
N MET A 116 7.59 -2.13 -24.01
CA MET A 116 8.47 -3.30 -24.07
C MET A 116 7.74 -4.65 -23.83
N GLY A 117 6.52 -4.62 -23.29
CA GLY A 117 5.70 -5.80 -23.06
C GLY A 117 6.39 -6.88 -22.23
N PHE A 118 6.63 -8.05 -22.85
CA PHE A 118 7.25 -9.19 -22.17
C PHE A 118 8.72 -8.96 -21.81
N GLU A 119 9.46 -8.17 -22.58
CA GLU A 119 10.87 -7.87 -22.29
C GLU A 119 11.01 -7.10 -20.97
N PHE A 120 10.10 -6.15 -20.72
CA PHE A 120 10.01 -5.47 -19.44
C PHE A 120 9.80 -6.47 -18.29
N LEU A 121 8.87 -7.42 -18.44
CA LEU A 121 8.61 -8.43 -17.41
C LEU A 121 9.84 -9.32 -17.17
N PHE A 122 10.51 -9.74 -18.25
CA PHE A 122 11.73 -10.54 -18.16
C PHE A 122 12.83 -9.81 -17.39
N ASN A 123 13.04 -8.53 -17.69
CA ASN A 123 14.01 -7.70 -16.96
C ASN A 123 13.61 -7.51 -15.50
N ALA A 124 12.32 -7.22 -15.24
CA ALA A 124 11.78 -7.06 -13.89
C ALA A 124 11.92 -8.31 -13.01
N PHE A 125 11.75 -9.51 -13.58
CA PHE A 125 11.87 -10.76 -12.83
C PHE A 125 13.32 -11.17 -12.58
N ASN A 126 14.24 -10.84 -13.49
CA ASN A 126 15.64 -11.23 -13.38
C ASN A 126 16.51 -10.19 -12.65
N ASP A 127 16.15 -8.91 -12.69
CA ASP A 127 16.86 -7.84 -11.99
C ASP A 127 15.95 -7.14 -10.98
N SER A 128 16.22 -7.42 -9.70
CA SER A 128 15.53 -6.80 -8.55
C SER A 128 15.65 -5.27 -8.47
N ASN A 129 16.68 -4.66 -9.09
CA ASN A 129 16.90 -3.22 -9.06
C ASN A 129 16.23 -2.49 -10.24
N TYR A 130 15.80 -3.23 -11.26
CA TYR A 130 15.33 -2.65 -12.51
C TYR A 130 14.13 -1.72 -12.29
N ILE A 131 13.11 -2.18 -11.55
CA ILE A 131 11.92 -1.38 -11.25
C ILE A 131 12.25 -0.20 -10.34
N GLU A 132 13.11 -0.38 -9.33
CA GLU A 132 13.50 0.72 -8.43
C GLU A 132 14.25 1.83 -9.18
N SER A 133 15.08 1.45 -10.15
CA SER A 133 15.82 2.38 -11.00
C SER A 133 14.87 3.10 -11.97
N LEU A 134 13.95 2.36 -12.60
CA LEU A 134 12.96 2.89 -13.53
C LEU A 134 12.01 3.91 -12.87
N THR A 135 11.58 3.63 -11.64
CA THR A 135 10.63 4.48 -10.90
C THR A 135 11.32 5.63 -10.16
N GLY A 136 12.65 5.68 -10.15
CA GLY A 136 13.41 6.68 -9.39
C GLY A 136 13.34 6.46 -7.87
N LEU A 137 13.01 5.24 -7.43
CA LEU A 137 13.06 4.82 -6.03
C LEU A 137 14.50 4.78 -5.53
N THR A 138 15.44 4.31 -6.35
CA THR A 138 16.86 4.27 -6.00
C THR A 138 17.40 5.67 -5.69
N GLN A 139 17.00 6.68 -6.47
CA GLN A 139 17.38 8.06 -6.22
C GLN A 139 16.77 8.59 -4.92
N LEU A 140 15.48 8.29 -4.67
CA LEU A 140 14.81 8.68 -3.43
C LEU A 140 15.49 8.07 -2.20
N HIS A 141 15.87 6.79 -2.26
CA HIS A 141 16.59 6.14 -1.17
C HIS A 141 17.95 6.80 -0.89
N ASN A 142 18.69 7.17 -1.94
CA ASN A 142 19.98 7.83 -1.78
C ASN A 142 19.81 9.24 -1.20
N GLU A 143 18.78 9.99 -1.61
CA GLU A 143 18.48 11.31 -1.07
C GLU A 143 18.14 11.24 0.43
N THR A 144 17.35 10.24 0.85
CA THR A 144 17.02 10.02 2.28
C THR A 144 18.23 9.57 3.10
N GLN A 145 19.06 8.65 2.58
CA GLN A 145 20.28 8.22 3.26
C GLN A 145 21.26 9.38 3.45
N LEU A 146 21.39 10.23 2.43
CA LEU A 146 22.21 11.43 2.55
C LEU A 146 21.63 12.36 3.62
N SER A 147 20.32 12.67 3.60
CA SER A 147 19.73 13.55 4.62
C SER A 147 19.90 13.02 6.04
N ASP A 148 19.77 11.70 6.25
CA ASP A 148 19.97 11.10 7.58
C ASP A 148 21.43 11.23 8.05
N ILE A 149 22.40 11.11 7.13
CA ILE A 149 23.82 11.34 7.43
C ILE A 149 24.08 12.80 7.80
N TRP A 150 23.48 13.77 7.08
CA TRP A 150 23.62 15.19 7.39
C TRP A 150 23.00 15.56 8.75
N VAL A 151 21.84 14.99 9.08
CA VAL A 151 21.17 15.21 10.38
C VAL A 151 22.01 14.67 11.54
N LEU A 152 22.73 13.55 11.34
CA LEU A 152 23.61 12.99 12.36
C LEU A 152 24.92 13.78 12.52
N SER A 153 25.43 14.41 11.46
CA SER A 153 26.65 15.24 11.55
C SER A 153 26.46 16.57 12.27
N ASP A 154 25.23 17.10 12.34
CA ASP A 154 24.90 18.33 13.09
C ASP A 154 24.73 18.08 14.61
N SER A 155 24.76 16.83 15.06
CA SER A 155 24.58 16.45 16.48
C SER A 155 25.87 16.12 17.24
N ASP A 156 27.04 16.29 16.62
CA ASP A 156 28.36 16.03 17.24
C ASP A 156 29.15 17.32 17.58
N GLU A 157 28.51 18.50 17.58
CA GLU A 157 29.06 19.75 18.11
C GLU A 157 28.30 20.20 19.38
N ASP A 158 28.65 19.63 20.54
CA ASP A 158 28.61 20.27 21.88
C ASP A 158 29.31 19.42 22.96
#